data_AF-A0A379W885-F1
#
_entry.id   AF-A0A379W885-F1
#
_cell.length_a   1.000
_cell.length_b   1.000
_cell.length_c   1.000
_cell.angle_alpha   90.00
_cell.angle_beta   90.00
_cell.angle_gamma   90.00
#
_symmetry.space_group_name_H-M   'P 1'
#
loop_
_entity.id
_entity.type
_entity.pdbx_description
1 polymer ?
#
loop_
_entity_poly.entity_id
_entity_poly.type
_entity_poly.pdbx_seq_one_letter_code
_entity_poly.pdbx_strand_id
1 'polypeptide(L)'
;MDFQHWLHEAVNQLRDSDSPRRDAEILLEYVTGKGRTYIMAFGETPLTDVQQQQLADLLQRRKQGEPIAYLTGLREFWSLPLFVSPATLIPRPDTECLVEQALARLPVKNCRILDLGTGTGAIALALACERPDCEVTAVDRMPDAVALAIRNAEHLAIRNVRILQSCWFSALSGQQFDMIVSNPPLH
;
A
#
# COMPACT_ATOMS: atom_id res chain seq x y z
N MET A 1 -6.45 17.85 24.97
CA MET A 1 -7.40 17.86 23.84
C MET A 1 -7.98 16.46 23.70
N ASP A 2 -9.23 16.30 23.29
CA ASP A 2 -9.83 14.98 23.02
C ASP A 2 -9.86 14.65 21.51
N PHE A 3 -10.29 13.44 21.16
CA PHE A 3 -10.34 12.96 19.78
C PHE A 3 -11.24 13.82 18.89
N GLN A 4 -12.43 14.18 19.37
CA GLN A 4 -13.40 14.97 18.61
C GLN A 4 -12.89 16.38 18.31
N HIS A 5 -12.34 17.06 19.33
CA HIS A 5 -11.77 18.40 19.18
C HIS A 5 -10.57 18.37 18.23
N TRP A 6 -9.67 17.38 18.38
CA TRP A 6 -8.52 17.25 17.49
C TRP A 6 -8.94 17.03 16.04
N LEU A 7 -9.91 16.15 15.78
CA LEU A 7 -10.43 15.92 14.42
C LEU A 7 -10.99 17.19 13.81
N HIS A 8 -11.78 17.95 14.58
CA HIS A 8 -12.36 19.20 14.09
C HIS A 8 -11.27 20.21 13.70
N GLU A 9 -10.23 20.32 14.52
CA GLU A 9 -9.11 21.22 14.26
C GLU A 9 -8.29 20.77 13.03
N ALA A 10 -7.93 19.48 12.96
CA ALA A 10 -7.17 18.91 11.86
C ALA A 10 -7.89 19.05 10.51
N VAL A 11 -9.21 18.84 10.47
CA VAL A 11 -10.02 19.03 9.26
C VAL A 11 -9.99 20.49 8.78
N ASN A 12 -10.09 21.44 9.71
CA ASN A 12 -9.98 22.87 9.38
C ASN A 12 -8.59 23.25 8.88
N GLN A 13 -7.55 22.56 9.36
CA GLN A 13 -6.18 22.79 8.98
C GLN A 13 -5.79 22.12 7.65
N LEU A 14 -6.54 21.12 7.20
CA LEU A 14 -6.31 20.36 5.96
C LEU A 14 -7.27 20.73 4.83
N ARG A 15 -7.87 21.93 4.85
CA ARG A 15 -8.90 22.36 3.87
C ARG A 15 -8.48 22.24 2.40
N ASP A 16 -7.19 22.31 2.12
CA ASP A 16 -6.64 22.20 0.76
C ASP A 16 -6.36 20.75 0.32
N SER A 17 -6.60 19.76 1.19
CA SER A 17 -6.54 18.33 0.84
C SER A 17 -7.80 17.92 0.08
N ASP A 18 -7.69 16.95 -0.83
CA ASP A 18 -8.84 16.34 -1.50
C ASP A 18 -9.75 15.56 -0.53
N SER A 19 -9.22 15.14 0.63
CA SER A 19 -9.96 14.35 1.62
C SER A 19 -9.66 14.74 3.08
N PRO A 20 -9.91 16.01 3.51
CA PRO A 20 -9.44 16.53 4.79
C PRO A 20 -9.89 15.71 6.01
N ARG A 21 -11.16 15.30 6.01
CA ARG A 21 -11.75 14.45 7.07
C ARG A 21 -11.13 13.07 7.11
N ARG A 22 -10.93 12.44 5.95
CA ARG A 22 -10.37 11.09 5.90
C ARG A 22 -8.91 11.08 6.33
N ASP A 23 -8.16 12.09 5.91
CA ASP A 23 -6.75 12.30 6.29
C ASP A 23 -6.61 12.44 7.81
N ALA A 24 -7.44 13.29 8.43
CA ALA A 24 -7.45 13.47 9.88
C ALA A 24 -7.83 12.18 10.63
N GLU A 25 -8.88 11.48 10.19
CA GLU A 25 -9.28 10.19 10.77
C GLU A 25 -8.12 9.18 10.70
N ILE A 26 -7.44 9.04 9.56
CA ILE A 26 -6.31 8.11 9.40
C ILE A 26 -5.14 8.45 10.33
N LEU A 27 -4.77 9.73 10.46
CA LEU A 27 -3.68 10.14 11.35
C LEU A 27 -4.01 9.84 12.81
N LEU A 28 -5.26 10.09 13.23
CA LEU A 28 -5.71 9.80 14.58
C LEU A 28 -5.73 8.29 14.85
N GLU A 29 -6.26 7.49 13.92
CA GLU A 29 -6.24 6.03 14.00
C GLU A 29 -4.80 5.50 14.14
N TYR A 30 -3.87 6.04 13.33
CA TYR A 30 -2.46 5.66 13.34
C TYR A 30 -1.77 5.95 14.69
N VAL A 31 -1.90 7.16 15.22
CA VAL A 31 -1.22 7.56 16.46
C VAL A 31 -1.84 6.91 17.71
N THR A 32 -3.16 6.73 17.72
CA THR A 32 -3.86 6.20 18.90
C THR A 32 -3.95 4.67 18.90
N GLY A 33 -3.79 4.03 17.75
CA GLY A 33 -4.05 2.61 17.56
C GLY A 33 -5.53 2.24 17.72
N LYS A 34 -6.45 3.22 17.66
CA LYS A 34 -7.89 3.03 17.78
C LYS A 34 -8.51 3.11 16.40
N GLY A 35 -9.30 2.09 16.03
CA GLY A 35 -10.00 2.11 14.75
C GLY A 35 -11.11 3.16 14.71
N ARG A 36 -11.53 3.50 13.49
CA ARG A 36 -12.56 4.51 13.20
C ARG A 36 -13.81 4.43 14.08
N THR A 37 -14.37 3.23 14.26
CA THR A 37 -15.60 3.02 15.05
C THR A 37 -15.40 3.43 16.51
N TYR A 38 -14.23 3.17 17.09
CA TYR A 38 -13.91 3.58 18.46
C TYR A 38 -13.81 5.10 18.56
N ILE A 39 -13.10 5.73 17.63
CA ILE A 39 -12.96 7.19 17.58
C ILE A 39 -14.32 7.89 17.47
N MET A 40 -15.25 7.33 16.68
CA MET A 40 -16.60 7.87 16.54
C MET A 40 -17.47 7.64 17.78
N ALA A 41 -17.32 6.50 18.45
CA ALA A 41 -18.12 6.16 19.63
C ALA A 41 -17.63 6.84 20.92
N PHE A 42 -16.33 7.15 21.01
CA PHE A 42 -15.66 7.67 22.20
C PHE A 42 -14.85 8.93 21.89
N GLY A 43 -15.49 9.92 21.25
CA GLY A 43 -14.85 11.16 20.81
C GLY A 43 -14.31 12.02 21.96
N GLU A 44 -14.83 11.85 23.17
CA GLU A 44 -14.43 12.49 24.41
C GLU A 44 -13.12 11.91 25.00
N THR A 45 -12.55 10.85 24.40
CA THR A 45 -11.31 10.24 24.86
C THR A 45 -10.15 11.26 24.78
N PRO A 46 -9.43 11.52 25.89
CA PRO A 46 -8.33 12.48 25.89
C PRO A 46 -7.09 11.92 25.18
N LEU A 47 -6.40 12.76 24.42
CA LEU A 47 -5.08 12.48 23.87
C LEU A 47 -3.99 12.74 24.91
N THR A 48 -3.03 11.82 25.00
CA THR A 48 -1.81 12.06 25.78
C THR A 48 -0.93 13.12 25.11
N ASP A 49 -0.03 13.75 25.88
CA ASP A 49 0.87 14.78 25.33
C ASP A 49 1.76 14.23 24.21
N VAL A 50 2.20 12.97 24.34
CA VAL A 50 2.98 12.27 23.30
C VAL A 50 2.16 12.12 22.03
N GLN A 51 0.89 11.71 22.13
CA GLN A 51 0.01 11.57 20.96
C GLN A 51 -0.27 12.93 20.32
N GLN A 52 -0.50 13.98 21.11
CA GLN A 52 -0.70 15.33 20.59
C GLN A 52 0.52 15.82 19.80
N GLN A 53 1.73 15.60 20.32
CA GLN A 53 2.96 15.97 19.63
C GLN A 53 3.14 15.20 18.32
N GLN A 54 2.94 13.87 18.35
CA GLN A 54 3.03 13.03 17.14
C GLN A 54 2.03 13.46 16.07
N LEU A 55 0.78 13.75 16.46
CA LEU A 55 -0.25 14.22 15.56
C LEU A 55 0.08 15.58 14.96
N ALA A 56 0.64 16.50 15.74
CA ALA A 56 1.06 17.81 15.25
C ALA A 56 2.15 17.69 14.17
N ASP A 57 3.15 16.84 14.40
CA ASP A 57 4.25 16.62 13.45
C ASP A 57 3.73 16.01 12.13
N LEU A 58 2.87 14.99 12.21
CA LEU A 58 2.27 14.35 11.03
C LEU A 58 1.33 15.31 10.27
N LEU A 59 0.52 16.09 10.98
CA LEU A 59 -0.38 17.07 10.39
C LEU A 59 0.38 18.14 9.63
N GLN A 60 1.51 18.60 10.18
CA GLN A 60 2.35 19.59 9.52
C GLN A 60 2.99 19.06 8.23
N ARG A 61 3.47 17.82 8.23
CA ARG A 61 3.96 17.16 7.02
C ARG A 61 2.85 16.96 5.99
N ARG A 62 1.64 16.58 6.43
CA ARG A 62 0.49 16.45 5.52
C ARG A 62 0.13 17.77 4.85
N LYS A 63 0.14 18.89 5.59
CA LYS A 63 -0.09 20.23 5.03
C LYS A 63 0.93 20.63 3.96
N GLN A 64 2.16 20.13 4.06
CA GLN A 64 3.20 20.36 3.06
C GLN A 64 3.00 19.49 1.80
N GLY A 65 1.92 18.72 1.73
CA GLY A 65 1.57 17.88 0.57
C GLY A 65 2.08 16.45 0.66
N GLU A 66 2.70 16.04 1.77
CA GLU A 66 3.18 14.66 1.90
C GLU A 66 1.98 13.68 1.86
N PRO A 67 2.01 12.63 1.01
CA PRO A 67 0.93 11.65 0.94
C PRO A 67 0.67 10.95 2.28
N ILE A 68 -0.62 10.79 2.66
CA ILE A 68 -1.01 10.11 3.90
C ILE A 68 -0.41 8.71 4.02
N ALA A 69 -0.33 7.96 2.93
CA ALA A 69 0.23 6.61 2.94
C ALA A 69 1.72 6.59 3.34
N TYR A 70 2.49 7.64 3.03
CA TYR A 70 3.87 7.75 3.49
C TYR A 70 3.98 8.17 4.96
N LEU A 71 3.00 8.94 5.46
CA LEU A 71 2.92 9.32 6.87
C LEU A 71 2.62 8.11 7.76
N THR A 72 1.72 7.22 7.33
CA THR A 72 1.39 5.98 8.06
C THR A 72 2.29 4.80 7.70
N GLY A 73 3.02 4.89 6.59
CA GLY A 73 3.83 3.81 6.03
C GLY A 73 3.01 2.64 5.47
N LEU A 74 1.69 2.79 5.32
CA LEU A 74 0.76 1.72 4.94
C LEU A 74 -0.23 2.19 3.86
N ARG A 75 -0.57 1.28 2.95
CA ARG A 75 -1.62 1.43 1.96
C ARG A 75 -2.34 0.10 1.78
N GLU A 76 -3.66 0.12 1.89
CA GLU A 76 -4.48 -1.02 1.49
C GLU A 76 -4.58 -1.08 -0.05
N PHE A 77 -4.40 -2.28 -0.59
CA PHE A 77 -4.62 -2.62 -2.01
C PHE A 77 -5.14 -4.04 -2.07
N TRP A 78 -6.28 -4.27 -2.74
CA TRP A 78 -6.90 -5.59 -2.81
C TRP A 78 -7.20 -6.21 -1.42
N SER A 79 -7.64 -5.38 -0.46
CA SER A 79 -7.77 -5.75 0.97
C SER A 79 -6.47 -6.20 1.67
N LEU A 80 -5.31 -6.06 1.01
CA LEU A 80 -4.01 -6.38 1.58
C LEU A 80 -3.36 -5.11 2.15
N PRO A 81 -2.98 -5.09 3.44
CA PRO A 81 -2.22 -3.99 4.02
C PRO A 81 -0.76 -4.06 3.57
N LEU A 82 -0.37 -3.18 2.63
CA LEU A 82 0.99 -3.10 2.12
C LEU A 82 1.76 -1.98 2.79
N PHE A 83 2.98 -2.26 3.22
CA PHE A 83 3.96 -1.23 3.52
C PHE A 83 4.28 -0.45 2.24
N VAL A 84 4.36 0.87 2.36
CA VAL A 84 4.75 1.78 1.29
C VAL A 84 5.91 2.65 1.72
N SER A 85 6.69 3.12 0.75
CA SER A 85 7.77 4.07 0.99
C SER A 85 8.01 4.94 -0.25
N PRO A 86 8.76 6.04 -0.13
CA PRO A 86 9.16 6.86 -1.28
C PRO A 86 10.02 6.12 -2.32
N ALA A 87 10.48 4.89 -2.05
CA ALA A 87 11.26 4.09 -2.99
C ALA A 87 10.46 3.64 -4.22
N THR A 88 9.13 3.65 -4.14
CA THR A 88 8.26 3.23 -5.24
C THR A 88 6.88 3.91 -5.18
N LEU A 89 6.07 3.67 -6.20
CA LEU A 89 4.73 4.23 -6.32
C LEU A 89 3.80 3.68 -5.24
N ILE A 90 2.97 4.57 -4.66
CA ILE A 90 1.86 4.16 -3.80
C ILE A 90 0.82 3.42 -4.67
N PRO A 91 0.39 2.19 -4.32
CA PRO A 91 -0.62 1.46 -5.07
C PRO A 91 -1.92 2.26 -5.22
N ARG A 92 -2.40 2.39 -6.45
CA ARG A 92 -3.60 3.16 -6.80
C ARG A 92 -4.81 2.23 -6.91
N PRO A 93 -6.02 2.68 -6.51
CA PRO A 93 -7.25 1.89 -6.67
C PRO A 93 -7.49 1.47 -8.12
N ASP A 94 -7.21 2.34 -9.09
CA ASP A 94 -7.39 2.01 -10.51
C ASP A 94 -6.53 0.82 -10.98
N THR A 95 -5.42 0.53 -10.28
CA THR A 95 -4.57 -0.63 -10.54
C THR A 95 -5.25 -1.95 -10.13
N GLU A 96 -6.28 -1.93 -9.28
CA GLU A 96 -7.08 -3.12 -8.95
C GLU A 96 -7.83 -3.66 -10.17
N CYS A 97 -8.23 -2.80 -11.11
CA CYS A 97 -8.81 -3.23 -12.37
C CYS A 97 -7.85 -4.12 -13.19
N LEU A 98 -6.53 -3.86 -13.15
CA LEU A 98 -5.55 -4.73 -13.80
C LEU A 98 -5.54 -6.13 -13.15
N VAL A 99 -5.64 -6.21 -11.83
CA VAL A 99 -5.71 -7.48 -11.09
C VAL A 99 -6.99 -8.24 -11.47
N GLU A 100 -8.15 -7.58 -11.44
CA GLU A 100 -9.43 -8.16 -11.86
C GLU A 100 -9.36 -8.76 -13.28
N GLN A 101 -8.84 -7.97 -14.23
CA GLN A 101 -8.75 -8.38 -15.62
C GLN A 101 -7.74 -9.51 -15.83
N ALA A 102 -6.65 -9.53 -15.06
CA ALA A 102 -5.68 -10.62 -15.06
C ALA A 102 -6.33 -11.91 -14.54
N LEU A 103 -6.98 -11.87 -13.37
CA LEU A 103 -7.67 -13.04 -12.79
C LEU A 103 -8.70 -13.65 -13.73
N ALA A 104 -9.49 -12.82 -14.43
CA ALA A 104 -10.49 -13.27 -15.39
C ALA A 104 -9.90 -13.99 -16.62
N ARG A 105 -8.62 -13.74 -16.94
CA ARG A 105 -7.92 -14.31 -18.11
C ARG A 105 -6.98 -15.45 -17.75
N LEU A 106 -6.68 -15.65 -16.47
CA LEU A 106 -5.82 -16.75 -16.05
C LEU A 106 -6.50 -18.09 -16.35
N PRO A 107 -5.73 -19.10 -16.80
CA PRO A 107 -6.28 -20.42 -16.99
C PRO A 107 -6.72 -21.03 -15.65
N VAL A 108 -7.67 -21.96 -15.70
CA VAL A 108 -8.14 -22.70 -14.51
C VAL A 108 -7.04 -23.58 -13.90
N LYS A 109 -6.11 -24.07 -14.73
CA LYS A 109 -4.94 -24.84 -14.26
C LYS A 109 -3.90 -23.93 -13.61
N ASN A 110 -3.04 -24.51 -12.79
CA ASN A 110 -1.83 -23.87 -12.26
C ASN A 110 -1.00 -23.29 -13.42
N CYS A 111 -0.47 -22.11 -13.20
CA CYS A 111 0.27 -21.38 -14.22
C CYS A 111 1.33 -20.46 -13.61
N ARG A 112 2.20 -19.93 -14.47
CA ARG A 112 3.30 -19.05 -14.08
C ARG A 112 3.00 -17.63 -14.52
N ILE A 113 3.09 -16.69 -13.58
CA ILE A 113 2.76 -15.29 -13.80
C ILE A 113 4.02 -14.45 -13.60
N LEU A 114 4.23 -13.44 -14.45
CA LEU A 114 5.28 -12.45 -14.28
C LEU A 114 4.67 -11.06 -14.03
N ASP A 115 5.13 -10.38 -12.99
CA ASP A 115 4.86 -8.96 -12.72
C ASP A 115 6.13 -8.13 -12.95
N LEU A 116 6.10 -7.23 -13.95
CA LEU A 116 7.21 -6.34 -14.30
C LEU A 116 7.03 -4.97 -13.66
N GLY A 117 8.04 -4.51 -12.91
CA GLY A 117 7.98 -3.24 -12.18
C GLY A 117 7.07 -3.34 -10.95
N THR A 118 7.28 -4.38 -10.16
CA THR A 118 6.33 -4.77 -9.09
C THR A 118 6.19 -3.73 -7.98
N GLY A 119 7.17 -2.85 -7.80
CA GLY A 119 7.13 -1.79 -6.80
C GLY A 119 6.95 -2.32 -5.38
N THR A 120 5.79 -2.07 -4.78
CA THR A 120 5.45 -2.59 -3.44
C THR A 120 5.09 -4.08 -3.42
N GLY A 121 4.98 -4.71 -4.59
CA GLY A 121 4.42 -6.06 -4.73
C GLY A 121 2.90 -6.08 -4.95
N ALA A 122 2.24 -4.93 -5.10
CA ALA A 122 0.77 -4.85 -5.07
C ALA A 122 0.05 -5.83 -6.00
N ILE A 123 0.41 -5.83 -7.29
CA ILE A 123 -0.22 -6.70 -8.30
C ILE A 123 0.19 -8.16 -8.05
N ALA A 124 1.49 -8.42 -7.90
CA ALA A 124 2.02 -9.76 -7.67
C ALA A 124 1.41 -10.45 -6.44
N LEU A 125 1.29 -9.73 -5.32
CA LEU A 125 0.76 -10.26 -4.06
C LEU A 125 -0.75 -10.47 -4.11
N ALA A 126 -1.50 -9.57 -4.75
CA ALA A 126 -2.93 -9.77 -4.97
C ALA A 126 -3.18 -11.04 -5.83
N LEU A 127 -2.46 -11.19 -6.94
CA LEU A 127 -2.55 -12.38 -7.80
C LEU A 127 -2.15 -13.66 -7.06
N ALA A 128 -1.06 -13.62 -6.30
CA ALA A 128 -0.59 -14.77 -5.53
C ALA A 128 -1.58 -15.17 -4.43
N CYS A 129 -2.26 -14.20 -3.81
CA CYS A 129 -3.27 -14.44 -2.78
C CYS A 129 -4.53 -15.09 -3.36
N GLU A 130 -5.02 -14.60 -4.50
CA GLU A 130 -6.22 -15.12 -5.17
C GLU A 130 -5.99 -16.44 -5.90
N ARG A 131 -4.75 -16.70 -6.33
CA ARG A 131 -4.33 -17.95 -6.97
C ARG A 131 -3.18 -18.63 -6.23
N PRO A 132 -3.44 -19.25 -5.06
CA PRO A 132 -2.42 -20.01 -4.32
C PRO A 132 -1.81 -21.18 -5.09
N ASP A 133 -2.46 -21.62 -6.15
CA ASP A 133 -2.01 -22.70 -7.05
C ASP A 133 -1.02 -22.22 -8.13
N CYS A 134 -0.91 -20.90 -8.34
CA CYS A 134 -0.01 -20.29 -9.31
C CYS A 134 1.32 -19.88 -8.67
N GLU A 135 2.37 -19.87 -9.50
CA GLU A 135 3.67 -19.30 -9.14
C GLU A 135 3.80 -17.90 -9.73
N VAL A 136 3.96 -16.90 -8.88
CA VAL A 136 4.17 -15.51 -9.31
C VAL A 136 5.66 -15.18 -9.22
N THR A 137 6.24 -14.66 -10.30
CA THR A 137 7.55 -14.03 -10.30
C THR A 137 7.35 -12.53 -10.43
N ALA A 138 7.95 -11.76 -9.54
CA ALA A 138 7.84 -10.32 -9.52
C ALA A 138 9.24 -9.71 -9.62
N VAL A 139 9.41 -8.71 -10.50
CA VAL A 139 10.70 -8.07 -10.69
C VAL A 139 10.60 -6.56 -10.62
N ASP A 140 11.64 -5.93 -10.07
CA ASP A 140 11.82 -4.49 -10.11
C ASP A 140 13.29 -4.14 -10.38
N ARG A 141 13.52 -2.97 -10.98
CA ARG A 141 14.85 -2.45 -11.24
C ARG A 141 15.50 -1.94 -9.95
N MET A 142 14.69 -1.32 -9.09
CA MET A 142 15.17 -0.63 -7.89
C MET A 142 15.34 -1.63 -6.74
N PRO A 143 16.53 -1.72 -6.12
CA PRO A 143 16.76 -2.66 -5.02
C PRO A 143 15.87 -2.37 -3.80
N ASP A 144 15.57 -1.10 -3.54
CA ASP A 144 14.69 -0.70 -2.44
C ASP A 144 13.23 -1.12 -2.67
N ALA A 145 12.76 -1.11 -3.93
CA ALA A 145 11.44 -1.63 -4.28
C ALA A 145 11.38 -3.15 -4.10
N VAL A 146 12.43 -3.86 -4.55
CA VAL A 146 12.57 -5.31 -4.32
C VAL A 146 12.52 -5.64 -2.82
N ALA A 147 13.28 -4.92 -1.99
CA ALA A 147 13.28 -5.12 -0.54
C ALA A 147 11.91 -4.84 0.09
N LEU A 148 11.21 -3.79 -0.37
CA LEU A 148 9.86 -3.47 0.10
C LEU A 148 8.83 -4.55 -0.29
N ALA A 149 8.87 -5.04 -1.53
CA ALA A 149 8.01 -6.12 -1.99
C ALA A 149 8.24 -7.41 -1.21
N ILE A 150 9.51 -7.75 -0.92
CA ILE A 150 9.87 -8.92 -0.07
C ILE A 150 9.27 -8.75 1.33
N ARG A 151 9.46 -7.58 1.94
CA ARG A 151 8.88 -7.29 3.26
C ARG A 151 7.36 -7.43 3.27
N ASN A 152 6.67 -6.99 2.21
CA ASN A 152 5.22 -7.16 2.09
C ASN A 152 4.80 -8.62 1.93
N ALA A 153 5.52 -9.40 1.11
CA ALA A 153 5.28 -10.83 0.97
C ALA A 153 5.41 -11.57 2.30
N GLU A 154 6.47 -11.25 3.07
CA GLU A 154 6.72 -11.81 4.40
C GLU A 154 5.63 -11.41 5.40
N HIS A 155 5.28 -10.11 5.43
CA HIS A 155 4.25 -9.57 6.32
C HIS A 155 2.88 -10.23 6.11
N LEU A 156 2.52 -10.47 4.85
CA LEU A 156 1.26 -11.09 4.45
C LEU A 156 1.32 -12.63 4.44
N ALA A 157 2.48 -13.22 4.75
CA ALA A 157 2.75 -14.66 4.70
C ALA A 157 2.43 -15.32 3.33
N ILE A 158 2.57 -14.57 2.23
CA ILE A 158 2.36 -15.06 0.87
C ILE A 158 3.66 -15.69 0.36
N ARG A 159 3.63 -16.99 0.07
CA ARG A 159 4.85 -17.80 -0.21
C ARG A 159 5.01 -18.23 -1.66
N ASN A 160 3.95 -18.15 -2.46
CA ASN A 160 3.94 -18.51 -3.88
C ASN A 160 4.37 -17.33 -4.78
N VAL A 161 5.15 -16.40 -4.23
CA VAL A 161 5.75 -15.27 -4.96
C VAL A 161 7.27 -15.32 -4.83
N ARG A 162 7.95 -15.16 -5.97
CA ARG A 162 9.41 -15.01 -6.05
C ARG A 162 9.75 -13.61 -6.52
N ILE A 163 10.47 -12.85 -5.69
CA ILE A 163 10.79 -11.44 -5.96
C ILE A 163 12.29 -11.33 -6.27
N LEU A 164 12.63 -10.64 -7.37
CA LEU A 164 14.01 -10.52 -7.86
C LEU A 164 14.29 -9.10 -8.36
N GLN A 165 15.54 -8.67 -8.24
CA GLN A 165 15.98 -7.47 -8.94
C GLN A 165 16.24 -7.78 -10.42
N SER A 166 15.62 -7.01 -11.32
CA SER A 166 15.85 -7.12 -12.76
C SER A 166 15.57 -5.81 -13.48
N CYS A 167 16.35 -5.52 -14.53
CA CYS A 167 15.94 -4.54 -15.52
C CYS A 167 15.08 -5.27 -16.55
N TRP A 168 13.76 -5.12 -16.42
CA TRP A 168 12.79 -5.83 -17.26
C TRP A 168 13.01 -7.36 -17.23
N PHE A 169 13.46 -7.94 -18.34
CA PHE A 169 13.62 -9.39 -18.50
C PHE A 169 15.02 -9.90 -18.19
N SER A 170 15.97 -9.03 -17.82
CA SER A 170 17.41 -9.35 -17.78
C SER A 170 17.78 -10.51 -16.85
N ALA A 171 17.02 -10.72 -15.77
CA ALA A 171 17.28 -11.77 -14.76
C ALA A 171 16.41 -13.02 -14.96
N LEU A 172 15.59 -13.05 -16.02
CA LEU A 172 14.60 -14.12 -16.22
C LEU A 172 15.15 -15.28 -17.07
N SER A 173 16.31 -15.13 -17.72
CA SER A 173 17.05 -16.23 -18.37
C SER A 173 16.22 -17.10 -19.32
N GLY A 174 15.33 -16.50 -20.11
CA GLY A 174 14.50 -17.21 -21.08
C GLY A 174 13.29 -17.97 -20.49
N GLN A 175 12.98 -17.76 -19.21
CA GLN A 175 11.76 -18.30 -18.60
C GLN A 175 10.51 -17.80 -19.34
N GLN A 176 9.55 -18.70 -19.51
CA GLN A 176 8.24 -18.42 -20.09
C GLN A 176 7.16 -18.38 -19.02
N PHE A 177 6.17 -17.53 -19.24
CA PHE A 177 5.05 -17.28 -18.33
C PHE A 177 3.75 -17.36 -19.12
N ASP A 178 2.71 -17.90 -18.50
CA ASP A 178 1.37 -17.98 -19.09
C ASP A 178 0.72 -16.59 -19.16
N MET A 179 1.10 -15.69 -18.24
CA MET A 179 0.66 -14.31 -18.21
C MET A 179 1.79 -13.38 -17.75
N ILE A 180 1.90 -12.23 -18.40
CA ILE A 180 2.77 -11.14 -17.99
C ILE A 180 1.89 -9.93 -17.73
N VAL A 181 2.01 -9.37 -16.52
CA VAL A 181 1.36 -8.13 -16.09
C VAL A 181 2.41 -7.08 -15.77
N SER A 182 2.04 -5.82 -15.92
CA SER A 182 2.90 -4.70 -15.55
C SER A 182 2.05 -3.44 -15.43
N ASN A 183 2.39 -2.60 -14.46
CA ASN A 183 1.93 -1.22 -14.40
C ASN A 183 3.17 -0.30 -14.41
N PRO A 184 3.83 -0.14 -15.57
CA PRO A 184 5.08 0.59 -15.64
C PRO A 184 4.84 2.11 -15.53
N PRO A 185 5.88 2.90 -15.19
CA PRO A 185 5.79 4.36 -15.25
C PRO A 185 5.38 4.82 -16.66
N LEU A 186 4.41 5.73 -16.75
CA LEU A 186 3.89 6.26 -18.02
C LEU A 186 4.64 7.50 -18.53
N HIS A 187 5.76 7.88 -17.92
CA HIS A 187 6.57 9.05 -18.27
C HIS A 187 8.07 8.75 -18.22
#